data_AF-A0A9D1J0J7-F1
#
_entry.id   AF-A0A9D1J0J7-F1
#
_cell.length_a   1.000
_cell.length_b   1.000
_cell.length_c   1.000
_cell.angle_alpha   90.00
_cell.angle_beta   90.00
_cell.angle_gamma   90.00
#
_symmetry.space_group_name_H-M   'P 1'
#
loop_
_entity.id
_entity.type
_entity.pdbx_description
1 polymer ?
#
loop_
_entity_poly.entity_id
_entity_poly.type
_entity_poly.pdbx_seq_one_letter_code
_entity_poly.pdbx_strand_id
1 'polypeptide(L)'
;MEETEKTASFSSARREVPQEFVIEDFPIVLQMPELPTGCEVTALTMALQYYGFPADKTVMASRYLPTASYDLYRGSDGRLYGPDLNRFFVGNPFSGAGYICGTEAIIQAANDYLSDQGSDLRAVDKTGSAPEELYRMVSEGTPVVVWVTISMARRNTPEGWYTESGDYVDWSTNDHGAVLVGYTPESVVIADPIAGRVTYSREAFESVFASRGNQCVVIQ
;
A
#
# COMPACT_ATOMS: atom_id res chain seq x y z
N MET A 1 48.70 -21.66 -29.53
CA MET A 1 47.28 -21.88 -29.20
C MET A 1 47.23 -22.27 -27.74
N GLU A 2 46.87 -21.32 -26.87
CA GLU A 2 45.85 -21.49 -25.84
C GLU A 2 45.80 -20.17 -25.06
N GLU A 3 44.84 -19.32 -25.43
CA GLU A 3 44.41 -18.20 -24.60
C GLU A 3 43.49 -18.78 -23.52
N THR A 4 43.90 -18.66 -22.25
CA THR A 4 43.01 -18.95 -21.13
C THR A 4 42.26 -17.68 -20.76
N GLU A 5 40.99 -17.62 -21.13
CA GLU A 5 40.02 -16.61 -20.70
C GLU A 5 39.91 -16.57 -19.17
N LYS A 6 40.15 -15.40 -18.58
CA LYS A 6 39.74 -15.10 -17.20
C LYS A 6 38.25 -14.77 -17.20
N THR A 7 37.43 -15.71 -16.79
CA THR A 7 36.05 -15.43 -16.39
C THR A 7 36.06 -14.62 -15.09
N ALA A 8 35.73 -13.33 -15.18
CA ALA A 8 35.46 -12.49 -14.02
C ALA A 8 34.07 -12.84 -13.46
N SER A 9 34.06 -13.43 -12.28
CA SER A 9 32.85 -13.64 -11.48
C SER A 9 32.40 -12.31 -10.86
N PHE A 10 31.37 -11.68 -11.42
CA PHE A 10 30.66 -10.60 -10.74
C PHE A 10 29.77 -11.18 -9.65
N SER A 11 30.33 -11.28 -8.43
CA SER A 11 29.52 -11.45 -7.23
C SER A 11 28.83 -10.12 -6.94
N SER A 12 27.51 -10.05 -7.08
CA SER A 12 26.72 -8.95 -6.56
C SER A 12 26.68 -9.07 -5.03
N ALA A 13 27.64 -8.46 -4.35
CA ALA A 13 27.56 -8.29 -2.91
C ALA A 13 26.26 -7.51 -2.61
N ARG A 14 25.30 -8.14 -1.91
CA ARG A 14 24.14 -7.44 -1.35
C ARG A 14 24.70 -6.29 -0.50
N ARG A 15 24.36 -5.05 -0.86
CA ARG A 15 24.68 -3.89 -0.03
C ARG A 15 24.03 -4.11 1.34
N GLU A 16 24.78 -3.82 2.38
CA GLU A 16 24.28 -3.85 3.75
C GLU A 16 23.20 -2.78 3.91
N VAL A 17 22.07 -3.13 4.53
CA VAL A 17 20.97 -2.20 4.79
C VAL A 17 21.44 -1.23 5.88
N PRO A 18 21.42 0.10 5.66
CA PRO A 18 21.83 1.05 6.68
C PRO A 18 20.91 0.95 7.91
N GLN A 19 21.43 1.25 9.10
CA GLN A 19 20.65 1.14 10.35
C GLN A 19 19.49 2.13 10.41
N GLU A 20 19.63 3.27 9.74
CA GLU A 20 18.59 4.27 9.59
C GLU A 20 18.63 4.86 8.19
N PHE A 21 17.46 5.24 7.69
CA PHE A 21 17.31 5.96 6.43
C PHE A 21 15.97 6.68 6.42
N VAL A 22 15.92 7.81 5.74
CA VAL A 22 14.65 8.51 5.51
C VAL A 22 14.67 9.22 4.16
N ILE A 23 13.56 9.10 3.43
CA ILE A 23 13.29 9.88 2.24
C ILE A 23 12.79 11.26 2.72
N GLU A 24 13.68 12.24 2.72
CA GLU A 24 13.38 13.58 3.26
C GLU A 24 12.34 14.32 2.43
N ASP A 25 12.54 14.41 1.11
CA ASP A 25 11.68 15.17 0.19
C ASP A 25 10.49 14.34 -0.34
N PHE A 26 9.85 13.56 0.54
CA PHE A 26 8.65 12.80 0.17
C PHE A 26 7.40 13.69 0.25
N PRO A 27 6.56 13.76 -0.81
CA PRO A 27 5.37 14.61 -0.83
C PRO A 27 4.31 14.14 0.17
N ILE A 28 3.66 15.10 0.84
CA ILE A 28 2.57 14.82 1.77
C ILE A 28 1.26 15.33 1.17
N VAL A 29 0.31 14.40 1.01
CA VAL A 29 -1.05 14.68 0.56
C VAL A 29 -2.00 14.17 1.64
N LEU A 30 -2.82 15.07 2.19
CA LEU A 30 -3.87 14.70 3.13
C LEU A 30 -5.11 14.23 2.37
N GLN A 31 -5.84 13.25 2.88
CA GLN A 31 -7.05 12.71 2.24
C GLN A 31 -8.24 13.68 2.38
N MET A 32 -8.33 14.39 3.49
CA MET A 32 -9.42 15.32 3.79
C MET A 32 -9.25 16.68 3.09
N PRO A 33 -10.36 17.39 2.82
CA PRO A 33 -11.76 16.99 3.05
C PRO A 33 -12.36 16.07 1.96
N GLU A 34 -11.71 15.91 0.81
CA GLU A 34 -12.31 15.34 -0.40
C GLU A 34 -12.52 13.83 -0.33
N LEU A 35 -11.64 13.12 0.39
CA LEU A 35 -11.65 11.65 0.46
C LEU A 35 -11.70 11.15 1.92
N PRO A 36 -12.88 11.21 2.59
CA PRO A 36 -13.01 10.76 3.98
C PRO A 36 -12.62 9.31 4.22
N THR A 37 -12.69 8.45 3.21
CA THR A 37 -12.35 7.03 3.28
C THR A 37 -11.32 6.62 2.22
N GLY A 38 -10.58 7.57 1.62
CA GLY A 38 -9.65 7.29 0.54
C GLY A 38 -8.18 7.19 0.96
N CYS A 39 -7.87 6.55 2.09
CA CYS A 39 -6.50 6.51 2.60
C CYS A 39 -5.53 5.81 1.65
N GLU A 40 -5.88 4.65 1.09
CA GLU A 40 -5.04 3.85 0.21
C GLU A 40 -4.76 4.55 -1.12
N VAL A 41 -5.78 5.15 -1.73
CA VAL A 41 -5.62 5.90 -2.98
C VAL A 41 -4.87 7.21 -2.77
N THR A 42 -4.99 7.83 -1.59
CA THR A 42 -4.19 9.01 -1.23
C THR A 42 -2.72 8.62 -0.98
N ALA A 43 -2.46 7.48 -0.34
CA ALA A 43 -1.12 6.93 -0.18
C ALA A 43 -0.47 6.61 -1.53
N LEU A 44 -1.22 5.96 -2.44
CA LEU A 44 -0.79 5.76 -3.83
C LEU A 44 -0.47 7.10 -4.52
N THR A 45 -1.31 8.12 -4.33
CA THR A 45 -1.09 9.44 -4.92
C THR A 45 0.23 10.05 -4.44
N MET A 46 0.57 9.96 -3.15
CA MET A 46 1.86 10.41 -2.64
C MET A 46 3.02 9.65 -3.28
N ALA A 47 2.91 8.33 -3.42
CA ALA A 47 3.94 7.53 -4.08
C ALA A 47 4.12 7.95 -5.56
N LEU A 48 3.05 8.17 -6.31
CA LEU A 48 3.11 8.66 -7.69
C LEU A 48 3.77 10.05 -7.78
N GLN A 49 3.42 10.97 -6.88
CA GLN A 49 4.04 12.30 -6.83
C GLN A 49 5.54 12.23 -6.53
N TYR A 50 5.98 11.27 -5.70
CA TYR A 50 7.41 11.06 -5.44
C TYR A 50 8.19 10.69 -6.71
N TYR A 51 7.58 9.90 -7.61
CA TYR A 51 8.16 9.58 -8.92
C TYR A 51 7.99 10.70 -9.96
N GLY A 52 7.55 11.89 -9.55
CA GLY A 52 7.44 13.07 -10.41
C GLY A 52 6.16 13.18 -11.22
N PHE A 53 5.16 12.31 -10.96
CA PHE A 53 3.87 12.41 -11.66
C PHE A 53 2.96 13.45 -11.01
N PRO A 54 2.25 14.28 -11.80
CA PRO A 54 1.30 15.26 -11.28
C PRO A 54 -0.04 14.60 -10.92
N ALA A 55 -0.01 13.57 -10.06
CA ALA A 55 -1.20 12.83 -9.64
C ALA A 55 -2.03 13.66 -8.65
N ASP A 56 -3.33 13.77 -8.92
CA ASP A 56 -4.31 14.36 -8.00
C ASP A 56 -5.14 13.26 -7.34
N LYS A 57 -5.29 13.31 -6.01
CA LYS A 57 -5.97 12.24 -5.26
C LYS A 57 -7.42 12.03 -5.69
N THR A 58 -8.14 13.10 -6.05
CA THR A 58 -9.54 13.02 -6.46
C THR A 58 -9.67 12.45 -7.87
N VAL A 59 -8.72 12.77 -8.75
CA VAL A 59 -8.62 12.14 -10.07
C VAL A 59 -8.28 10.65 -9.94
N MET A 60 -7.31 10.30 -9.08
CA MET A 60 -6.98 8.90 -8.79
C MET A 60 -8.20 8.12 -8.29
N ALA A 61 -8.93 8.68 -7.31
CA ALA A 61 -10.11 8.06 -6.73
C ALA A 61 -11.31 7.95 -7.69
N SER A 62 -11.54 8.95 -8.55
CA SER A 62 -12.73 8.98 -9.43
C SER A 62 -12.54 8.30 -10.77
N ARG A 63 -11.33 8.26 -11.31
CA ARG A 63 -11.06 7.75 -12.66
C ARG A 63 -10.33 6.41 -12.69
N TYR A 64 -9.45 6.15 -11.73
CA TYR A 64 -8.54 5.01 -11.79
C TYR A 64 -8.81 3.95 -10.73
N LEU A 65 -9.29 4.33 -9.55
CA LEU A 65 -9.63 3.38 -8.49
C LEU A 65 -10.88 2.54 -8.87
N PRO A 66 -10.76 1.21 -9.01
CA PRO A 66 -11.92 0.35 -9.21
C PRO A 66 -12.80 0.39 -7.95
N THR A 67 -14.11 0.62 -8.13
CA THR A 67 -15.08 0.67 -7.04
C THR A 67 -16.20 -0.34 -7.22
N ALA A 68 -16.76 -0.81 -6.11
CA ALA A 68 -17.93 -1.67 -6.08
C ALA A 68 -18.92 -1.19 -5.00
N SER A 69 -20.22 -1.34 -5.24
CA SER A 69 -21.23 -1.08 -4.22
C SER A 69 -21.14 -2.07 -3.07
N TYR A 70 -21.54 -1.64 -1.87
CA TYR A 70 -21.66 -2.49 -0.70
C TYR A 70 -22.95 -3.33 -0.78
N ASP A 71 -22.92 -4.36 -1.61
CA ASP A 71 -24.05 -5.26 -1.85
C ASP A 71 -23.76 -6.63 -1.22
N LEU A 72 -24.19 -6.80 0.04
CA LEU A 72 -24.06 -8.08 0.74
C LEU A 72 -25.35 -8.89 0.67
N TYR A 73 -25.23 -10.21 0.52
CA TYR A 73 -26.38 -11.12 0.54
C TYR A 73 -26.03 -12.47 1.16
N ARG A 74 -27.04 -13.22 1.63
CA ARG A 74 -26.83 -14.58 2.13
C ARG A 74 -27.05 -15.60 1.02
N GLY A 75 -26.05 -16.46 0.81
CA GLY A 75 -26.12 -17.58 -0.12
C GLY A 75 -26.99 -18.73 0.42
N SER A 76 -27.32 -19.68 -0.46
CA SER A 76 -28.10 -20.87 -0.10
C SER A 76 -27.39 -21.80 0.89
N ASP A 77 -26.07 -21.68 1.01
CA ASP A 77 -25.25 -22.39 1.98
C ASP A 77 -25.20 -21.69 3.36
N GLY A 78 -25.90 -20.56 3.51
CA GLY A 78 -25.99 -19.77 4.73
C GLY A 78 -24.84 -18.76 4.93
N ARG A 79 -23.84 -18.73 4.05
CA ARG A 79 -22.71 -17.79 4.13
C ARG A 79 -23.12 -16.39 3.66
N LEU A 80 -22.44 -15.37 4.17
CA LEU A 80 -22.58 -13.99 3.71
C LEU A 80 -21.62 -13.79 2.54
N TYR A 81 -22.13 -13.28 1.43
CA TYR A 81 -21.39 -12.99 0.20
C TYR A 81 -21.38 -11.50 -0.09
N GLY A 82 -20.37 -11.06 -0.83
CA GLY A 82 -20.20 -9.65 -1.19
C GLY A 82 -19.04 -9.38 -2.15
N PRO A 83 -18.76 -8.10 -2.42
CA PRO A 83 -17.71 -7.68 -3.35
C PRO A 83 -16.30 -8.05 -2.86
N ASP A 84 -15.39 -8.29 -3.79
CA ASP A 84 -14.00 -8.61 -3.48
C ASP A 84 -13.21 -7.35 -3.08
N LEU A 85 -12.90 -7.23 -1.79
CA LEU A 85 -12.14 -6.12 -1.22
C LEU A 85 -10.72 -6.01 -1.78
N ASN A 86 -10.10 -7.10 -2.26
CA ASN A 86 -8.78 -7.01 -2.86
C ASN A 86 -8.81 -6.27 -4.19
N ARG A 87 -9.88 -6.50 -4.97
CA ARG A 87 -10.05 -6.01 -6.34
C ARG A 87 -10.75 -4.68 -6.46
N PHE A 88 -11.56 -4.32 -5.47
CA PHE A 88 -12.37 -3.11 -5.49
C PHE A 88 -12.31 -2.36 -4.17
N PHE A 89 -12.34 -1.04 -4.26
CA PHE A 89 -12.79 -0.21 -3.16
C PHE A 89 -14.30 -0.34 -2.98
N VAL A 90 -14.72 -0.86 -1.84
CA VAL A 90 -16.15 -1.07 -1.56
C VAL A 90 -16.74 0.20 -0.96
N GLY A 91 -17.83 0.69 -1.55
CA GLY A 91 -18.48 1.94 -1.17
C GLY A 91 -17.97 3.14 -1.99
N ASN A 92 -17.96 4.33 -1.38
CA ASN A 92 -17.58 5.57 -2.05
C ASN A 92 -16.47 6.33 -1.29
N PRO A 93 -15.25 6.47 -1.86
CA PRO A 93 -14.11 7.09 -1.19
C PRO A 93 -14.33 8.59 -0.89
N PHE A 94 -15.24 9.25 -1.60
CA PHE A 94 -15.66 10.65 -1.40
C PHE A 94 -16.67 10.82 -0.26
N SER A 95 -16.95 9.77 0.50
CA SER A 95 -17.93 9.78 1.59
C SER A 95 -17.42 9.02 2.81
N GLY A 96 -18.09 9.20 3.94
CA GLY A 96 -17.84 8.37 5.14
C GLY A 96 -18.39 6.94 5.04
N ALA A 97 -18.95 6.54 3.90
CA ALA A 97 -19.56 5.22 3.66
C ALA A 97 -18.68 4.32 2.76
N GLY A 98 -17.37 4.57 2.73
CA GLY A 98 -16.37 3.70 2.12
C GLY A 98 -15.74 2.77 3.16
N TYR A 99 -15.24 1.64 2.68
CA TYR A 99 -14.50 0.67 3.49
C TYR A 99 -13.00 0.78 3.16
N ILE A 100 -12.35 -0.35 2.88
CA ILE A 100 -10.96 -0.47 2.45
C ILE A 100 -10.92 -1.08 1.05
N CYS A 101 -9.80 -0.90 0.34
CA CYS A 101 -9.43 -1.74 -0.80
C CYS A 101 -8.09 -2.42 -0.53
N GLY A 102 -7.88 -3.61 -1.09
CA GLY A 102 -6.62 -4.33 -1.04
C GLY A 102 -5.67 -3.96 -2.17
N THR A 103 -4.59 -4.74 -2.28
CA THR A 103 -3.47 -4.41 -3.16
C THR A 103 -3.83 -4.40 -4.64
N GLU A 104 -4.70 -5.31 -5.11
CA GLU A 104 -5.04 -5.42 -6.54
C GLU A 104 -5.75 -4.15 -7.07
N ALA A 105 -6.69 -3.59 -6.30
CA ALA A 105 -7.36 -2.34 -6.66
C ALA A 105 -6.36 -1.17 -6.82
N ILE A 106 -5.39 -1.08 -5.91
CA ILE A 106 -4.34 -0.06 -5.92
C ILE A 106 -3.34 -0.27 -7.06
N ILE A 107 -2.95 -1.52 -7.33
CA ILE A 107 -2.07 -1.87 -8.44
C ILE A 107 -2.73 -1.53 -9.77
N GLN A 108 -4.02 -1.86 -9.93
CA GLN A 108 -4.77 -1.51 -11.13
C GLN A 108 -4.83 0.01 -11.31
N ALA A 109 -5.25 0.75 -10.28
CA ALA A 109 -5.35 2.21 -10.33
C ALA A 109 -4.00 2.87 -10.70
N ALA A 110 -2.91 2.38 -10.11
CA ALA A 110 -1.57 2.88 -10.38
C ALA A 110 -1.14 2.58 -11.83
N ASN A 111 -1.32 1.35 -12.29
CA ASN A 111 -0.87 0.93 -13.62
C ASN A 111 -1.69 1.57 -14.75
N ASP A 112 -2.99 1.76 -14.56
CA ASP A 112 -3.85 2.47 -15.50
C ASP A 112 -3.43 3.95 -15.60
N TYR A 113 -3.17 4.60 -14.46
CA TYR A 113 -2.63 5.97 -14.44
C TYR A 113 -1.26 6.08 -15.10
N LEU A 114 -0.31 5.20 -14.76
CA LEU A 114 1.05 5.20 -15.31
C LEU A 114 1.04 4.97 -16.82
N SER A 115 0.14 4.09 -17.31
CA SER A 115 -0.08 3.89 -18.74
C SER A 115 -0.61 5.15 -19.42
N ASP A 116 -1.57 5.85 -18.83
CA ASP A 116 -2.10 7.13 -19.34
C ASP A 116 -1.04 8.25 -19.34
N GLN A 117 -0.05 8.17 -18.44
CA GLN A 117 1.13 9.06 -18.43
C GLN A 117 2.24 8.62 -19.41
N GLY A 118 2.08 7.49 -20.10
CA GLY A 118 3.10 6.94 -21.00
C GLY A 118 4.37 6.47 -20.29
N SER A 119 4.26 6.08 -19.02
CA SER A 119 5.39 5.58 -18.23
C SER A 119 5.56 4.07 -18.34
N ASP A 120 6.83 3.63 -18.27
CA ASP A 120 7.18 2.21 -18.16
C ASP A 120 7.15 1.70 -16.71
N LEU A 121 7.10 2.59 -15.71
CA LEU A 121 6.99 2.21 -14.30
C LEU A 121 5.71 1.41 -14.05
N ARG A 122 5.76 0.53 -13.05
CA ARG A 122 4.63 -0.30 -12.65
C ARG A 122 4.48 -0.38 -11.15
N ALA A 123 3.24 -0.43 -10.69
CA ALA A 123 2.94 -0.88 -9.35
C ALA A 123 3.10 -2.41 -9.28
N VAL A 124 3.83 -2.85 -8.27
CA VAL A 124 4.17 -4.26 -8.03
C VAL A 124 3.73 -4.66 -6.62
N ASP A 125 2.99 -5.76 -6.54
CA ASP A 125 2.63 -6.37 -5.27
C ASP A 125 3.89 -6.94 -4.58
N LYS A 126 4.12 -6.53 -3.34
CA LYS A 126 5.18 -7.03 -2.46
C LYS A 126 4.61 -7.68 -1.20
N THR A 127 3.31 -7.96 -1.18
CA THR A 127 2.60 -8.58 -0.06
C THR A 127 3.33 -9.84 0.43
N GLY A 128 3.44 -9.96 1.75
CA GLY A 128 4.20 -11.02 2.39
C GLY A 128 5.67 -10.70 2.64
N SER A 129 6.17 -9.55 2.17
CA SER A 129 7.52 -9.09 2.48
C SER A 129 7.71 -8.92 3.99
N ALA A 130 8.88 -9.32 4.49
CA ALA A 130 9.31 -9.04 5.86
C ALA A 130 9.63 -7.54 6.03
N PRO A 131 9.50 -6.96 7.24
CA PRO A 131 9.85 -5.56 7.49
C PRO A 131 11.26 -5.17 7.02
N GLU A 132 12.24 -6.06 7.15
CA GLU A 132 13.62 -5.82 6.70
C GLU A 132 13.72 -5.56 5.19
N GLU A 133 12.87 -6.21 4.39
CA GLU A 133 12.81 -5.96 2.95
C GLU A 133 12.18 -4.60 2.64
N LEU A 134 11.22 -4.16 3.45
CA LEU A 134 10.65 -2.80 3.35
C LEU A 134 11.72 -1.74 3.65
N TYR A 135 12.50 -1.92 4.72
CA TYR A 135 13.59 -1.02 5.06
C TYR A 135 14.67 -0.98 3.98
N ARG A 136 15.00 -2.14 3.41
CA ARG A 136 15.90 -2.20 2.26
C ARG A 136 15.36 -1.39 1.07
N MET A 137 14.10 -1.61 0.69
CA MET A 137 13.46 -0.84 -0.41
C MET A 137 13.51 0.67 -0.14
N VAL A 138 13.18 1.10 1.07
CA VAL A 138 13.22 2.52 1.47
C VAL A 138 14.64 3.08 1.38
N SER A 139 15.66 2.35 1.86
CA SER A 139 17.07 2.76 1.78
C SER A 139 17.63 2.79 0.35
N GLU A 140 17.00 2.06 -0.56
CA GLU A 140 17.28 2.06 -2.00
C GLU A 140 16.50 3.18 -2.73
N GLY A 141 15.77 4.03 -2.01
CA GLY A 141 14.98 5.14 -2.55
C GLY A 141 13.58 4.75 -3.04
N THR A 142 13.08 3.58 -2.64
CA THR A 142 11.73 3.11 -2.99
C THR A 142 10.80 3.24 -1.79
N PRO A 143 9.93 4.26 -1.73
CA PRO A 143 8.89 4.35 -0.70
C PRO A 143 7.88 3.21 -0.88
N VAL A 144 7.29 2.74 0.23
CA VAL A 144 6.42 1.55 0.21
C VAL A 144 5.01 1.90 0.67
N VAL A 145 4.01 1.70 -0.18
CA VAL A 145 2.60 1.78 0.21
C VAL A 145 2.28 0.56 1.07
N VAL A 146 1.77 0.77 2.27
CA VAL A 146 1.55 -0.26 3.29
C VAL A 146 0.14 -0.21 3.84
N TRP A 147 -0.42 -1.39 4.10
CA TRP A 147 -1.68 -1.55 4.82
C TRP A 147 -1.38 -1.78 6.29
N VAL A 148 -1.91 -0.89 7.11
CA VAL A 148 -1.67 -0.79 8.55
C VAL A 148 -3.01 -0.45 9.22
N THR A 149 -2.95 0.15 10.39
CA THR A 149 -4.11 0.66 11.11
C THR A 149 -3.92 2.12 11.46
N ILE A 150 -5.02 2.83 11.71
CA ILE A 150 -5.01 4.23 12.13
C ILE A 150 -4.14 4.36 13.40
N SER A 151 -3.17 5.28 13.36
CA SER A 151 -2.22 5.55 14.45
C SER A 151 -1.38 4.34 14.91
N MET A 152 -1.24 3.31 14.06
CA MET A 152 -0.62 2.02 14.42
C MET A 152 -1.26 1.38 15.66
N ALA A 153 -2.55 1.65 15.90
CA ALA A 153 -3.30 1.05 16.99
C ALA A 153 -3.57 -0.43 16.71
N ARG A 154 -3.78 -1.24 17.75
CA ARG A 154 -4.18 -2.64 17.59
C ARG A 154 -5.41 -2.72 16.65
N ARG A 155 -5.34 -3.60 15.64
CA ARG A 155 -6.46 -3.85 14.72
C ARG A 155 -7.70 -4.25 15.51
N ASN A 156 -8.83 -3.60 15.22
CA ASN A 156 -10.12 -3.93 15.80
C ASN A 156 -10.55 -5.33 15.32
N THR A 157 -11.59 -5.89 15.94
CA THR A 157 -12.15 -7.17 15.49
C THR A 157 -12.59 -7.02 14.03
N PRO A 158 -12.09 -7.87 13.12
CA PRO A 158 -12.48 -7.78 11.72
C PRO A 158 -13.87 -8.38 11.49
N GLU A 159 -14.56 -7.83 10.50
CA GLU A 159 -15.78 -8.36 9.92
C GLU A 159 -15.50 -8.70 8.45
N GLY A 160 -16.29 -9.60 7.87
CA GLY A 160 -16.01 -10.05 6.51
C GLY A 160 -17.11 -10.88 5.90
N TRP A 161 -16.89 -11.24 4.65
CA TRP A 161 -17.80 -12.02 3.83
C TRP A 161 -17.00 -12.86 2.84
N TYR A 162 -17.67 -13.80 2.18
CA TYR A 162 -17.10 -14.57 1.09
C TYR A 162 -17.29 -13.81 -0.23
N THR A 163 -16.30 -13.87 -1.11
CA THR A 163 -16.44 -13.42 -2.49
C THR A 163 -17.22 -14.46 -3.29
N GLU A 164 -17.67 -14.09 -4.50
CA GLU A 164 -18.26 -15.03 -5.45
C GLU A 164 -17.31 -16.18 -5.83
N SER A 165 -15.99 -15.96 -5.76
CA SER A 165 -14.97 -17.00 -5.97
C SER A 165 -14.83 -17.96 -4.78
N GLY A 166 -15.44 -17.63 -3.63
CA GLY A 166 -15.40 -18.43 -2.41
C GLY A 166 -14.26 -18.08 -1.46
N ASP A 167 -13.50 -17.02 -1.74
CA ASP A 167 -12.44 -16.51 -0.86
C ASP A 167 -13.07 -15.69 0.28
N TYR A 168 -12.51 -15.76 1.48
CA TYR A 168 -12.96 -14.92 2.59
C TYR A 168 -12.14 -13.62 2.61
N VAL A 169 -12.83 -12.48 2.56
CA VAL A 169 -12.24 -11.15 2.69
C VAL A 169 -12.72 -10.51 3.98
N ASP A 170 -11.82 -9.79 4.65
CA ASP A 170 -12.14 -9.11 5.90
C ASP A 170 -11.60 -7.67 5.95
N TRP A 171 -12.27 -6.88 6.76
CA TRP A 171 -11.93 -5.49 7.02
C TRP A 171 -12.25 -5.15 8.48
N SER A 172 -11.73 -4.03 8.94
CA SER A 172 -11.89 -3.51 10.29
C SER A 172 -11.99 -2.00 10.25
N THR A 173 -12.70 -1.42 11.22
CA THR A 173 -13.02 0.02 11.26
C THR A 173 -11.81 0.93 11.42
N ASN A 174 -10.66 0.39 11.84
CA ASN A 174 -9.41 1.12 11.95
C ASN A 174 -8.34 0.63 10.98
N ASP A 175 -8.70 -0.15 9.95
CA ASP A 175 -7.77 -0.43 8.86
C ASP A 175 -7.39 0.87 8.12
N HIS A 176 -6.18 0.93 7.60
CA HIS A 176 -5.62 2.15 7.03
C HIS A 176 -4.58 1.86 5.94
N GLY A 177 -4.43 2.78 5.00
CA GLY A 177 -3.35 2.80 4.02
C GLY A 177 -2.43 4.00 4.22
N ALA A 178 -1.12 3.79 4.20
CA ALA A 178 -0.11 4.84 4.34
C ALA A 178 1.15 4.52 3.52
N VAL A 179 2.18 5.37 3.60
CA VAL A 179 3.46 5.12 2.94
C VAL A 179 4.60 5.10 3.95
N LEU A 180 5.37 4.01 3.99
CA LEU A 180 6.63 3.94 4.71
C LEU A 180 7.72 4.68 3.92
N VAL A 181 8.35 5.67 4.57
CA VAL A 181 9.34 6.55 3.95
C VAL A 181 10.64 6.65 4.74
N GLY A 182 10.72 6.06 5.93
CA GLY A 182 11.95 6.03 6.71
C GLY A 182 11.88 5.08 7.89
N TYR A 183 13.04 4.79 8.47
CA TYR A 183 13.19 3.92 9.63
C TYR A 183 14.48 4.23 10.41
N THR A 184 14.46 3.86 11.69
CA THR A 184 15.62 3.73 12.59
C THR A 184 15.55 2.36 13.25
N PRO A 185 16.49 1.98 14.14
CA PRO A 185 16.35 0.75 14.90
C PRO A 185 15.11 0.73 15.82
N GLU A 186 14.62 1.89 16.27
CA GLU A 186 13.48 1.99 17.20
C GLU A 186 12.17 2.50 16.58
N SER A 187 12.22 3.14 15.40
CA SER A 187 11.08 3.85 14.84
C SER A 187 10.93 3.72 13.33
N VAL A 188 9.74 4.06 12.84
CA VAL A 188 9.47 4.24 11.40
C VAL A 188 8.89 5.63 11.15
N VAL A 189 9.17 6.18 9.97
CA VAL A 189 8.57 7.43 9.47
C VAL A 189 7.54 7.07 8.42
N ILE A 190 6.30 7.45 8.67
CA ILE A 190 5.14 7.18 7.84
C ILE A 190 4.62 8.51 7.26
N ALA A 191 4.42 8.56 5.94
CA ALA A 191 3.58 9.56 5.30
C ALA A 191 2.13 9.07 5.36
N ASP A 192 1.38 9.63 6.31
CA ASP A 192 0.02 9.25 6.66
C ASP A 192 -1.00 10.20 5.98
N PRO A 193 -1.94 9.68 5.16
CA PRO A 193 -3.00 10.48 4.55
C PRO A 193 -3.91 11.25 5.52
N ILE A 194 -3.98 10.83 6.79
CA ILE A 194 -4.76 11.50 7.84
C ILE A 194 -3.91 12.51 8.60
N ALA A 195 -2.69 12.11 8.97
CA ALA A 195 -1.88 12.83 9.96
C ALA A 195 -0.65 13.56 9.39
N GLY A 196 -0.35 13.39 8.09
CA GLY A 196 0.86 13.90 7.47
C GLY A 196 2.08 13.04 7.79
N ARG A 197 3.26 13.65 7.94
CA ARG A 197 4.49 12.92 8.27
C ARG A 197 4.54 12.64 9.78
N VAL A 198 4.51 11.36 10.17
CA VAL A 198 4.47 10.93 11.57
C VAL A 198 5.49 9.84 11.85
N THR A 199 6.09 9.88 13.04
CA THR A 199 7.00 8.83 13.52
C THR A 199 6.25 7.91 14.48
N TYR A 200 6.36 6.60 14.26
CA TYR A 200 5.79 5.56 15.13
C TYR A 200 6.88 4.63 15.65
N SER A 201 6.59 3.92 16.75
CA SER A 201 7.42 2.79 17.18
C SER A 201 7.52 1.76 16.06
N ARG A 202 8.74 1.25 15.84
CA ARG A 202 9.00 0.19 14.87
C ARG A 202 8.24 -1.09 15.23
N GLU A 203 8.25 -1.46 16.50
CA GLU A 203 7.51 -2.64 17.00
C GLU A 203 6.00 -2.50 16.76
N ALA A 204 5.44 -1.31 17.00
CA ALA A 204 4.02 -1.06 16.76
C ALA A 204 3.68 -1.19 15.27
N PHE A 205 4.49 -0.60 14.39
CA PHE A 205 4.35 -0.71 12.94
C PHE A 205 4.42 -2.16 12.46
N GLU A 206 5.46 -2.90 12.84
CA GLU A 206 5.67 -4.28 12.40
C GLU A 206 4.52 -5.19 12.86
N SER A 207 4.02 -4.99 14.09
CA SER A 207 2.87 -5.71 14.64
C SER A 207 1.59 -5.45 13.85
N VAL A 208 1.26 -4.19 13.54
CA VAL A 208 0.04 -3.88 12.79
C VAL A 208 0.15 -4.28 11.32
N PHE A 209 1.32 -4.12 10.70
CA PHE A 209 1.60 -4.58 9.34
C PHE A 209 1.40 -6.10 9.21
N ALA A 210 1.90 -6.87 10.18
CA ALA A 210 1.64 -8.31 10.27
C ALA A 210 0.16 -8.65 10.45
N SER A 211 -0.56 -7.88 11.28
CA SER A 211 -2.01 -8.07 11.46
C SER A 211 -2.85 -7.79 10.20
N ARG A 212 -2.25 -7.08 9.23
CA ARG A 212 -2.79 -6.76 7.92
C ARG A 212 -2.27 -7.66 6.80
N GLY A 213 -1.63 -8.78 7.17
CA GLY A 213 -1.13 -9.77 6.20
C GLY A 213 0.11 -9.31 5.44
N ASN A 214 0.88 -8.37 5.98
CA ASN A 214 2.06 -7.80 5.33
C ASN A 214 1.76 -7.26 3.92
N GLN A 215 0.58 -6.69 3.72
CA GLN A 215 0.13 -6.14 2.44
C GLN A 215 0.92 -4.87 2.10
N CYS A 216 1.61 -4.88 0.96
CA CYS A 216 2.36 -3.71 0.50
C CYS A 216 2.54 -3.67 -1.02
N VAL A 217 2.67 -2.45 -1.54
CA VAL A 217 2.84 -2.16 -2.96
C VAL A 217 3.97 -1.13 -3.12
N VAL A 218 4.76 -1.30 -4.17
CA VAL A 218 5.80 -0.34 -4.60
C VAL A 218 5.61 0.02 -6.07
N ILE A 219 6.16 1.15 -6.49
CA ILE A 219 6.27 1.54 -7.91
C ILE A 219 7.74 1.36 -8.32
N GLN A 220 8.00 0.68 -9.43
CA GLN A 220 9.36 0.38 -9.94
C GLN A 220 9.41 0.20 -11.45
#